data_AF-A0A5M8PU89-F1
#
_entry.id   AF-A0A5M8PU89-F1
#
_cell.length_a   1.000
_cell.length_b   1.000
_cell.length_c   1.000
_cell.angle_alpha   90.00
_cell.angle_beta   90.00
_cell.angle_gamma   90.00
#
_symmetry.space_group_name_H-M   'P 1'
#
loop_
_entity.id
_entity.type
_entity.pdbx_description
1 polymer ?
#
loop_
_entity_poly.entity_id
_entity_poly.type
_entity_poly.pdbx_seq_one_letter_code
_entity_poly.pdbx_strand_id
1 'polypeptide(L)'
;MASFPSSHFAANYHVCDLSFASPISSFLTSVARPPGPVKCSPTIGWHQTRLLHQDHKSPCYRMQKSPRECQIGSTTCATLPKVLVRSTVELENHEITSARAFAYGAELGKLGLSILATYFCGQVIASAALALAPFAFALPQVTVSEDPIPATAVPPPGPPPPVKSSSVNITSHGPYTGPPPTTTGALSTVVLAATIPALPPNPTATTYPSDGQLHNPEPAPYTPAGGLGTNGTLPIYNVKSDFDYESIAVALYQEWIELDLFHDGLARFSVADFEAAGLTASDRFLIEFMADQEVGHATLLSNILGAEAPVQCTYNYPYTTVREFIDFCQKLTRFGESGVYGFINHLDSREAAQLLLQSISTEARQQVIFRQFDGLFPMPVWFETGVPQSWAWTLLAPFISSCPANQTRLAWQNFPQLTVVNQPDPARVNANMTKNYEIVGKTGSAPLNETAIPKSDTCLNSGIVGEDCSPAITQNRSIPLSFPGREVFFEWEDPGKPVGPNLSYVTAKGSVADAPRFVAWVTQLNLTYSPLTLTGPNTGSTFQPNVSTFAGDPAINGTMFVAITSTDIFLTPFNLSMINPFVFAGPSLYQAG
;
A
#
# COMPACT_ATOMS: atom_id res chain seq x y z
N MET A 1 17.30 61.46 -23.92
CA MET A 1 18.34 61.94 -24.86
C MET A 1 19.01 60.72 -25.46
N ALA A 2 19.14 60.66 -26.79
CA ALA A 2 20.00 59.77 -27.60
C ALA A 2 19.99 58.22 -27.34
N SER A 3 20.07 57.32 -28.33
CA SER A 3 19.61 57.28 -29.74
C SER A 3 20.08 55.93 -30.31
N PHE A 4 19.17 55.08 -30.80
CA PHE A 4 19.52 53.88 -31.57
C PHE A 4 19.34 54.13 -33.08
N PRO A 5 20.29 53.72 -33.95
CA PRO A 5 20.12 53.79 -35.40
C PRO A 5 19.48 52.51 -35.97
N SER A 6 18.89 52.64 -37.16
CA SER A 6 18.21 51.60 -37.94
C SER A 6 18.89 51.35 -39.30
N SER A 7 18.78 50.14 -39.84
CA SER A 7 18.80 49.74 -41.28
C SER A 7 18.95 48.21 -41.38
N HIS A 8 17.98 47.46 -41.93
CA HIS A 8 17.80 47.08 -43.35
C HIS A 8 18.87 46.13 -43.92
N PHE A 9 18.48 44.89 -44.27
CA PHE A 9 18.22 44.49 -45.68
C PHE A 9 17.51 43.11 -45.75
N ALA A 10 17.00 42.73 -46.92
CA ALA A 10 16.13 41.56 -47.13
C ALA A 10 16.74 40.51 -48.08
N ALA A 11 16.25 39.25 -48.02
CA ALA A 11 16.19 38.35 -49.19
C ALA A 11 15.28 37.10 -48.98
N ASN A 12 14.39 36.91 -49.95
CA ASN A 12 13.62 35.73 -50.40
C ASN A 12 14.08 34.31 -50.00
N TYR A 13 13.10 33.38 -49.89
CA TYR A 13 13.12 32.08 -50.59
C TYR A 13 11.69 31.59 -50.94
N HIS A 14 11.59 30.67 -51.91
CA HIS A 14 10.36 30.31 -52.63
C HIS A 14 9.56 29.13 -52.03
N VAL A 15 8.22 29.27 -52.13
CA VAL A 15 7.21 28.30 -52.61
C VAL A 15 7.56 26.80 -52.63
N CYS A 16 6.72 26.00 -51.97
CA CYS A 16 6.26 24.69 -52.48
C CYS A 16 4.85 24.38 -51.95
N ASP A 17 3.83 24.65 -52.77
CA ASP A 17 2.45 24.16 -52.57
C ASP A 17 2.33 22.76 -53.18
N LEU A 18 1.68 21.83 -52.48
CA LEU A 18 1.20 20.57 -53.06
C LEU A 18 -0.24 20.29 -52.62
N SER A 19 -1.17 20.73 -53.45
CA SER A 19 -2.56 20.29 -53.45
C SER A 19 -2.70 19.06 -54.35
N PHE A 20 -3.43 18.04 -53.89
CA PHE A 20 -3.88 16.93 -54.74
C PHE A 20 -5.38 16.71 -54.56
N ALA A 21 -6.11 16.91 -55.65
CA ALA A 21 -7.51 16.54 -55.78
C ALA A 21 -7.63 15.26 -56.62
N SER A 22 -8.55 14.37 -56.24
CA SER A 22 -8.99 13.23 -57.07
C SER A 22 -9.65 13.70 -58.37
N PRO A 23 -9.80 12.82 -59.37
CA PRO A 23 -11.18 12.35 -59.63
C PRO A 23 -11.35 10.90 -60.17
N ILE A 24 -12.47 10.30 -59.72
CA ILE A 24 -13.46 9.51 -60.51
C ILE A 24 -13.01 8.21 -61.23
N SER A 25 -13.60 7.09 -60.79
CA SER A 25 -14.38 6.22 -61.69
C SER A 25 -15.51 5.51 -60.91
N SER A 26 -16.57 5.11 -61.62
CA SER A 26 -17.89 4.77 -61.10
C SER A 26 -18.34 3.35 -61.46
N PHE A 27 -19.09 2.68 -60.58
CA PHE A 27 -20.05 1.65 -60.99
C PHE A 27 -21.32 1.68 -60.10
N LEU A 28 -22.47 1.47 -60.74
CA LEU A 28 -23.82 1.50 -60.16
C LEU A 28 -24.35 0.09 -59.90
N THR A 29 -25.14 -0.10 -58.84
CA THR A 29 -26.45 -0.78 -58.88
C THR A 29 -27.30 -0.49 -57.63
N SER A 30 -28.62 -0.69 -57.75
CA SER A 30 -29.67 -0.37 -56.76
C SER A 30 -29.84 -1.46 -55.67
N VAL A 31 -30.62 -1.31 -54.58
CA VAL A 31 -32.10 -1.41 -54.53
C VAL A 31 -32.71 -1.02 -53.15
N ALA A 32 -33.84 -0.29 -53.19
CA ALA A 32 -35.00 -0.16 -52.27
C ALA A 32 -34.92 0.15 -50.73
N ARG A 33 -35.69 1.18 -50.34
CA ARG A 33 -36.51 1.34 -49.10
C ARG A 33 -37.90 0.69 -49.32
N PRO A 34 -38.70 0.27 -48.30
CA PRO A 34 -39.56 1.16 -47.47
C PRO A 34 -39.90 0.58 -46.04
N PRO A 35 -40.97 0.98 -45.32
CA PRO A 35 -41.24 2.30 -44.71
C PRO A 35 -41.61 2.25 -43.20
N GLY A 36 -41.75 3.41 -42.55
CA GLY A 36 -42.60 3.59 -41.34
C GLY A 36 -44.06 3.89 -41.72
N PRO A 37 -45.00 4.22 -40.79
CA PRO A 37 -44.81 4.82 -39.46
C PRO A 37 -45.71 4.22 -38.33
N VAL A 38 -45.74 4.84 -37.13
CA VAL A 38 -46.96 5.33 -36.44
C VAL A 38 -46.56 6.14 -35.19
N LYS A 39 -47.33 7.21 -34.89
CA LYS A 39 -47.19 8.04 -33.68
C LYS A 39 -48.24 7.64 -32.63
N CYS A 40 -47.88 7.66 -31.35
CA CYS A 40 -48.79 7.97 -30.25
C CYS A 40 -48.03 8.71 -29.13
N SER A 41 -48.41 9.96 -28.85
CA SER A 41 -48.17 10.60 -27.54
C SER A 41 -49.43 10.42 -26.68
N PRO A 42 -49.31 10.63 -25.36
CA PRO A 42 -50.06 11.77 -24.82
C PRO A 42 -49.21 12.68 -23.94
N THR A 43 -49.43 13.99 -24.10
CA THR A 43 -48.94 15.05 -23.23
C THR A 43 -49.95 15.29 -22.11
N ILE A 44 -49.57 15.11 -20.85
CA ILE A 44 -50.12 15.89 -19.72
C ILE A 44 -48.96 16.16 -18.77
N GLY A 45 -48.71 17.42 -18.45
CA GLY A 45 -47.88 17.84 -17.32
C GLY A 45 -48.58 18.94 -16.56
N TRP A 46 -48.28 19.11 -15.27
CA TRP A 46 -48.61 20.31 -14.50
C TRP A 46 -47.55 20.64 -13.45
N HIS A 47 -47.21 21.93 -13.46
CA HIS A 47 -46.33 22.78 -12.64
C HIS A 47 -45.57 22.33 -11.37
N GLN A 48 -44.40 22.97 -11.26
CA GLN A 48 -43.70 23.33 -10.01
C GLN A 48 -44.55 24.23 -9.10
N THR A 49 -44.37 24.11 -7.79
CA THR A 49 -44.58 25.22 -6.84
C THR A 49 -43.41 25.30 -5.86
N ARG A 50 -42.94 26.52 -5.58
CA ARG A 50 -41.74 26.83 -4.76
C ARG A 50 -42.14 27.43 -3.41
N LEU A 51 -41.68 26.85 -2.30
CA LEU A 51 -41.65 27.39 -0.93
C LEU A 51 -40.52 26.65 -0.18
N LEU A 52 -39.81 27.16 0.84
CA LEU A 52 -39.41 28.51 1.28
C LEU A 52 -38.18 28.31 2.21
N HIS A 53 -37.29 29.29 2.37
CA HIS A 53 -36.20 29.21 3.37
C HIS A 53 -36.73 29.31 4.80
N GLN A 54 -36.14 28.56 5.75
CA GLN A 54 -35.82 29.09 7.09
C GLN A 54 -34.76 28.25 7.81
N ASP A 55 -33.92 28.94 8.61
CA ASP A 55 -32.81 28.38 9.39
C ASP A 55 -33.27 27.70 10.69
N HIS A 56 -32.55 26.64 11.14
CA HIS A 56 -31.65 26.72 12.31
C HIS A 56 -31.13 25.37 12.84
N LYS A 57 -29.84 25.38 13.19
CA LYS A 57 -29.19 24.74 14.36
C LYS A 57 -29.39 23.23 14.66
N SER A 58 -28.28 22.50 14.55
CA SER A 58 -28.00 21.26 15.30
C SER A 58 -28.06 21.49 16.83
N PRO A 59 -28.25 20.43 17.65
CA PRO A 59 -27.07 19.74 18.18
C PRO A 59 -27.18 18.19 18.30
N CYS A 60 -26.05 17.59 18.69
CA CYS A 60 -25.77 16.15 18.84
C CYS A 60 -26.76 15.35 19.70
N TYR A 61 -26.92 14.03 19.45
CA TYR A 61 -26.27 12.99 20.28
C TYR A 61 -26.44 11.54 19.74
N ARG A 62 -25.32 10.78 19.77
CA ARG A 62 -25.14 9.34 20.05
C ARG A 62 -26.07 8.26 19.43
N MET A 63 -25.44 7.37 18.67
CA MET A 63 -25.95 6.04 18.29
C MET A 63 -26.17 5.09 19.49
N GLN A 64 -27.14 4.19 19.38
CA GLN A 64 -27.14 2.88 20.05
C GLN A 64 -27.50 1.77 19.06
N LYS A 65 -26.74 0.67 19.08
CA LYS A 65 -27.01 -0.57 18.32
C LYS A 65 -27.91 -1.49 19.15
N SER A 66 -28.74 -2.28 18.47
CA SER A 66 -29.19 -3.58 18.97
C SER A 66 -29.33 -4.58 17.79
N PRO A 67 -28.80 -5.80 17.89
CA PRO A 67 -29.21 -6.92 17.06
C PRO A 67 -30.41 -7.65 17.68
N ARG A 68 -31.21 -8.33 16.85
CA ARG A 68 -32.27 -9.25 17.31
C ARG A 68 -31.79 -10.69 17.18
N GLU A 69 -31.98 -11.49 18.23
CA GLU A 69 -32.04 -12.94 18.12
C GLU A 69 -33.48 -13.40 17.90
N CYS A 70 -33.65 -14.49 17.16
CA CYS A 70 -34.85 -15.34 17.19
C CYS A 70 -34.41 -16.81 17.19
N GLN A 71 -34.94 -17.60 18.11
CA GLN A 71 -34.81 -19.06 18.15
C GLN A 71 -36.17 -19.74 17.87
N ILE A 72 -36.16 -21.09 17.90
CA ILE A 72 -37.29 -22.05 17.94
C ILE A 72 -37.76 -22.49 16.53
N GLY A 73 -37.91 -23.79 16.22
CA GLY A 73 -37.77 -24.98 17.07
C GLY A 73 -37.84 -26.35 16.37
N SER A 74 -38.02 -27.40 17.17
CA SER A 74 -38.02 -28.87 16.88
C SER A 74 -39.19 -29.35 15.97
N THR A 75 -39.20 -30.55 15.34
CA THR A 75 -39.27 -31.90 15.97
C THR A 75 -38.97 -33.12 15.03
N THR A 76 -38.24 -34.11 15.58
CA THR A 76 -38.27 -35.60 15.42
C THR A 76 -39.05 -36.32 14.30
N CYS A 77 -38.43 -37.33 13.63
CA CYS A 77 -38.53 -38.77 13.99
C CYS A 77 -37.57 -39.70 13.17
N ALA A 78 -37.50 -41.01 13.48
CA ALA A 78 -36.36 -41.91 13.18
C ALA A 78 -36.53 -42.95 12.05
N THR A 79 -35.41 -43.49 11.49
CA THR A 79 -35.07 -44.94 11.31
C THR A 79 -33.71 -45.19 10.61
N LEU A 80 -33.19 -46.43 10.65
CA LEU A 80 -31.86 -46.94 10.24
C LEU A 80 -32.02 -48.38 9.64
N PRO A 81 -31.00 -49.13 9.10
CA PRO A 81 -29.68 -48.77 8.48
C PRO A 81 -29.23 -49.65 7.25
N LYS A 82 -27.96 -49.45 6.79
CA LYS A 82 -27.07 -50.32 5.92
C LYS A 82 -27.33 -50.25 4.40
N VAL A 83 -26.35 -50.36 3.47
CA VAL A 83 -25.21 -51.32 3.32
C VAL A 83 -24.03 -50.72 2.49
N LEU A 84 -22.76 -51.08 2.83
CA LEU A 84 -21.45 -51.19 2.07
C LEU A 84 -21.18 -50.34 0.77
N VAL A 85 -19.96 -49.87 0.42
CA VAL A 85 -18.60 -50.49 0.22
C VAL A 85 -17.51 -49.35 0.27
N ARG A 86 -16.17 -49.55 0.22
CA ARG A 86 -15.19 -50.11 1.19
C ARG A 86 -13.72 -50.08 0.61
N SER A 87 -12.87 -49.11 1.00
CA SER A 87 -11.38 -49.14 0.81
C SER A 87 -10.69 -48.20 1.82
N THR A 88 -9.98 -48.65 2.89
CA THR A 88 -8.59 -49.21 2.97
C THR A 88 -7.55 -48.27 2.34
N VAL A 89 -6.49 -47.79 3.01
CA VAL A 89 -5.50 -48.41 3.94
C VAL A 89 -5.10 -47.36 5.01
N GLU A 90 -5.22 -47.55 6.34
CA GLU A 90 -4.46 -48.38 7.31
C GLU A 90 -3.20 -47.68 7.89
N LEU A 91 -3.30 -47.30 9.18
CA LEU A 91 -2.20 -46.95 10.09
C LEU A 91 -2.63 -47.35 11.51
N GLU A 92 -2.02 -48.39 12.06
CA GLU A 92 -2.11 -48.77 13.47
C GLU A 92 -0.96 -48.15 14.27
N ASN A 93 -0.90 -48.11 15.62
CA ASN A 93 -1.84 -47.88 16.73
C ASN A 93 -1.05 -48.20 18.04
N HIS A 94 -1.68 -48.03 19.21
CA HIS A 94 -1.20 -48.42 20.58
C HIS A 94 -0.12 -47.52 21.24
N GLU A 95 -0.20 -47.17 22.53
CA GLU A 95 -1.27 -47.14 23.56
C GLU A 95 -0.71 -46.28 24.76
N ILE A 96 -1.44 -45.72 25.72
CA ILE A 96 -2.01 -46.35 26.94
C ILE A 96 -2.86 -45.31 27.71
N THR A 97 -3.92 -45.81 28.34
CA THR A 97 -4.90 -45.22 29.29
C THR A 97 -4.45 -44.10 30.25
N SER A 98 -5.41 -43.22 30.62
CA SER A 98 -5.73 -43.02 32.06
C SER A 98 -7.19 -42.60 32.29
N ALA A 99 -7.80 -43.15 33.35
CA ALA A 99 -9.07 -42.68 33.91
C ALA A 99 -9.12 -43.04 35.39
N ARG A 100 -9.32 -42.07 36.29
CA ARG A 100 -9.76 -42.31 37.68
C ARG A 100 -10.28 -41.03 38.35
N ALA A 101 -11.23 -41.21 39.26
CA ALA A 101 -11.95 -40.15 39.95
C ALA A 101 -11.16 -39.54 41.12
N PHE A 102 -11.55 -38.33 41.51
CA PHE A 102 -11.22 -37.72 42.79
C PHE A 102 -12.46 -37.59 43.67
N ALA A 103 -12.28 -37.84 44.97
CA ALA A 103 -13.23 -37.62 46.05
C ALA A 103 -12.45 -37.18 47.31
N TYR A 104 -13.16 -36.94 48.43
CA TYR A 104 -12.75 -36.19 49.63
C TYR A 104 -12.76 -34.66 49.45
N GLY A 105 -13.20 -33.85 50.44
CA GLY A 105 -13.74 -34.16 51.77
C GLY A 105 -14.28 -32.89 52.44
N ALA A 106 -15.14 -33.01 53.45
CA ALA A 106 -15.88 -31.88 54.06
C ALA A 106 -15.17 -31.24 55.28
N GLU A 107 -15.48 -29.97 55.59
CA GLU A 107 -15.80 -29.41 56.92
C GLU A 107 -15.94 -27.87 56.92
N LEU A 108 -16.51 -27.30 58.01
CA LEU A 108 -16.74 -25.86 58.32
C LEU A 108 -17.83 -25.15 57.49
N GLY A 109 -18.73 -24.32 58.05
CA GLY A 109 -19.03 -23.95 59.44
C GLY A 109 -20.23 -22.98 59.49
N LYS A 110 -21.07 -23.01 60.54
CA LYS A 110 -22.39 -22.33 60.59
C LYS A 110 -22.35 -20.84 60.99
N LEU A 111 -23.16 -20.01 60.33
CA LEU A 111 -23.89 -18.81 60.83
C LEU A 111 -24.85 -18.38 59.67
N GLY A 112 -26.18 -18.26 59.82
CA GLY A 112 -26.92 -17.32 60.68
C GLY A 112 -26.88 -15.91 60.03
N LEU A 113 -27.96 -15.28 59.52
CA LEU A 113 -29.36 -15.24 59.99
C LEU A 113 -30.34 -14.81 58.87
N SER A 114 -31.64 -15.10 59.03
CA SER A 114 -32.79 -14.75 58.16
C SER A 114 -33.34 -13.34 58.38
N ILE A 115 -34.13 -12.78 57.42
CA ILE A 115 -35.31 -11.91 57.69
C ILE A 115 -36.24 -11.72 56.45
N LEU A 116 -37.56 -11.75 56.72
CA LEU A 116 -38.82 -11.43 55.99
C LEU A 116 -38.77 -10.89 54.53
N ALA A 117 -39.68 -11.21 53.58
CA ALA A 117 -41.08 -11.69 53.55
C ALA A 117 -42.21 -10.67 53.87
N THR A 118 -42.82 -10.06 52.82
CA THR A 118 -44.26 -9.70 52.82
C THR A 118 -44.85 -9.52 51.41
N TYR A 119 -46.00 -10.15 51.16
CA TYR A 119 -46.96 -9.83 50.10
C TYR A 119 -48.03 -8.88 50.67
N PHE A 120 -48.65 -8.02 49.85
CA PHE A 120 -49.98 -7.46 50.16
C PHE A 120 -50.85 -7.30 48.91
N CYS A 121 -52.17 -7.27 49.11
CA CYS A 121 -53.20 -7.62 48.12
C CYS A 121 -54.30 -6.54 48.03
N GLY A 122 -54.97 -6.46 46.86
CA GLY A 122 -56.25 -5.77 46.65
C GLY A 122 -56.29 -4.93 45.36
N GLN A 123 -57.44 -4.70 44.71
CA GLN A 123 -58.77 -5.34 44.80
C GLN A 123 -59.55 -5.09 43.48
N VAL A 124 -60.67 -5.79 43.29
CA VAL A 124 -61.47 -5.78 42.04
C VAL A 124 -62.56 -4.70 42.07
N ILE A 125 -62.79 -4.00 40.95
CA ILE A 125 -64.09 -3.38 40.64
C ILE A 125 -64.45 -3.69 39.18
N ALA A 126 -65.70 -4.12 38.96
CA ALA A 126 -66.30 -4.31 37.65
C ALA A 126 -67.53 -3.40 37.50
N SER A 127 -67.85 -2.95 36.28
CA SER A 127 -69.20 -2.61 35.83
C SER A 127 -69.22 -2.41 34.31
N ALA A 128 -70.27 -2.89 33.65
CA ALA A 128 -70.41 -2.89 32.20
C ALA A 128 -71.37 -1.80 31.69
N ALA A 129 -71.22 -1.37 30.44
CA ALA A 129 -72.22 -0.57 29.74
C ALA A 129 -72.27 -0.85 28.23
N LEU A 130 -73.45 -1.29 27.78
CA LEU A 130 -74.05 -1.23 26.44
C LEU A 130 -73.27 -1.79 25.22
N ALA A 131 -73.86 -2.83 24.64
CA ALA A 131 -73.67 -3.23 23.24
C ALA A 131 -74.70 -2.54 22.33
N LEU A 132 -74.32 -2.20 21.08
CA LEU A 132 -75.20 -2.01 19.91
C LEU A 132 -74.38 -1.73 18.64
N ALA A 133 -74.10 -2.76 17.81
CA ALA A 133 -73.70 -2.66 16.40
C ALA A 133 -73.80 -4.05 15.71
N PRO A 134 -74.06 -4.14 14.39
CA PRO A 134 -74.53 -5.37 13.75
C PRO A 134 -73.43 -6.34 13.32
N PHE A 135 -73.83 -7.59 13.05
CA PHE A 135 -72.99 -8.62 12.42
C PHE A 135 -72.46 -8.17 11.06
N ALA A 136 -71.16 -7.94 10.96
CA ALA A 136 -70.44 -7.89 9.70
C ALA A 136 -69.88 -9.28 9.39
N PHE A 137 -70.30 -9.88 8.27
CA PHE A 137 -69.67 -11.09 7.75
C PHE A 137 -68.28 -10.72 7.21
N ALA A 138 -67.23 -11.17 7.90
CA ALA A 138 -65.88 -11.10 7.36
C ALA A 138 -65.74 -12.09 6.20
N LEU A 139 -65.45 -11.59 5.00
CA LEU A 139 -65.04 -12.42 3.87
C LEU A 139 -63.67 -13.06 4.19
N PRO A 140 -63.43 -14.32 3.79
CA PRO A 140 -62.12 -14.94 3.97
C PRO A 140 -61.07 -14.17 3.17
N GLN A 141 -60.03 -13.66 3.84
CA GLN A 141 -58.84 -13.18 3.13
C GLN A 141 -58.16 -14.38 2.46
N VAL A 142 -57.98 -14.28 1.14
CA VAL A 142 -57.07 -15.17 0.42
C VAL A 142 -55.65 -14.80 0.84
N THR A 143 -55.04 -15.61 1.71
CA THR A 143 -53.61 -15.57 1.94
C THR A 143 -52.92 -16.09 0.69
N VAL A 144 -52.39 -15.18 -0.12
CA VAL A 144 -51.45 -15.54 -1.19
C VAL A 144 -50.18 -16.02 -0.48
N SER A 145 -49.94 -17.33 -0.53
CA SER A 145 -48.61 -17.87 -0.26
C SER A 145 -47.72 -17.41 -1.40
N GLU A 146 -46.78 -16.51 -1.12
CA GLU A 146 -45.67 -16.29 -2.05
C GLU A 146 -44.83 -17.56 -2.05
N ASP A 147 -44.95 -18.36 -3.12
CA ASP A 147 -44.02 -19.46 -3.35
C ASP A 147 -42.59 -18.90 -3.38
N PRO A 148 -41.62 -19.51 -2.67
CA PRO A 148 -40.26 -19.03 -2.69
C PRO A 148 -39.75 -19.05 -4.12
N ILE A 149 -39.30 -17.89 -4.61
CA ILE A 149 -38.75 -17.71 -5.96
C ILE A 149 -37.71 -18.82 -6.18
N PRO A 150 -37.87 -19.68 -7.21
CA PRO A 150 -36.91 -20.76 -7.45
C PRO A 150 -35.52 -20.15 -7.61
N ALA A 151 -34.59 -20.56 -6.75
CA ALA A 151 -33.22 -20.09 -6.83
C ALA A 151 -32.67 -20.45 -8.22
N THR A 152 -32.46 -19.44 -9.05
CA THR A 152 -31.84 -19.61 -10.37
C THR A 152 -30.49 -20.27 -10.15
N ALA A 153 -30.27 -21.41 -10.82
CA ALA A 153 -29.01 -22.14 -10.68
C ALA A 153 -27.85 -21.21 -11.04
N VAL A 154 -27.09 -20.80 -10.01
CA VAL A 154 -25.89 -20.00 -10.20
C VAL A 154 -24.94 -20.85 -11.07
N PRO A 155 -24.45 -20.34 -12.20
CA PRO A 155 -23.49 -21.09 -13.01
C PRO A 155 -22.30 -21.47 -12.12
N PRO A 156 -21.78 -22.72 -12.23
CA PRO A 156 -20.68 -23.15 -11.39
C PRO A 156 -19.51 -22.19 -11.54
N PRO A 157 -18.81 -21.82 -10.45
CA PRO A 157 -17.67 -20.93 -10.55
C PRO A 157 -16.64 -21.53 -11.51
N GLY A 158 -16.03 -20.67 -12.32
CA GLY A 158 -14.88 -21.06 -13.13
C GLY A 158 -13.74 -21.58 -12.25
N PRO A 159 -12.82 -22.40 -12.79
CA PRO A 159 -11.65 -22.82 -12.03
C PRO A 159 -10.88 -21.59 -11.54
N PRO A 160 -10.35 -21.60 -10.30
CA PRO A 160 -9.57 -20.48 -9.79
C PRO A 160 -8.32 -20.26 -10.66
N PRO A 161 -7.88 -19.00 -10.86
CA PRO A 161 -6.62 -18.72 -11.56
C PRO A 161 -5.44 -19.47 -10.92
N PRO A 162 -4.50 -20.00 -11.71
CA PRO A 162 -3.33 -20.66 -11.17
C PRO A 162 -2.43 -19.64 -10.43
N VAL A 163 -2.01 -20.03 -9.23
CA VAL A 163 -1.04 -19.28 -8.41
C VAL A 163 0.37 -19.55 -8.93
N LYS A 164 1.20 -18.51 -9.09
CA LYS A 164 2.66 -18.68 -9.19
C LYS A 164 3.24 -18.62 -7.79
N SER A 165 3.37 -19.78 -7.14
CA SER A 165 4.17 -19.88 -5.93
C SER A 165 5.66 -19.87 -6.27
N SER A 166 6.50 -19.47 -5.33
CA SER A 166 7.88 -19.92 -5.31
C SER A 166 7.95 -21.45 -5.20
N SER A 167 9.13 -22.03 -5.44
CA SER A 167 9.38 -23.46 -5.20
C SER A 167 9.69 -23.78 -3.73
N VAL A 168 9.85 -22.76 -2.88
CA VAL A 168 10.16 -22.84 -1.44
C VAL A 168 9.54 -21.63 -0.72
N ASN A 169 8.92 -21.84 0.45
CA ASN A 169 8.35 -20.73 1.24
C ASN A 169 9.43 -19.84 1.89
N ILE A 170 10.62 -20.39 2.13
CA ILE A 170 11.79 -19.71 2.68
C ILE A 170 12.99 -20.14 1.85
N THR A 171 13.79 -19.18 1.41
CA THR A 171 14.98 -19.43 0.57
C THR A 171 16.23 -19.66 1.44
N SER A 172 17.40 -19.89 0.83
CA SER A 172 18.64 -20.02 1.60
C SER A 172 19.17 -18.63 1.99
N HIS A 173 19.46 -18.39 3.26
CA HIS A 173 20.02 -17.12 3.73
C HIS A 173 21.53 -17.14 3.95
N GLY A 174 22.17 -16.01 3.64
CA GLY A 174 23.59 -15.77 3.87
C GLY A 174 24.26 -14.97 2.75
N PRO A 175 25.47 -14.44 2.97
CA PRO A 175 26.16 -13.60 1.99
C PRO A 175 26.55 -14.39 0.72
N TYR A 176 26.59 -13.69 -0.41
CA TYR A 176 27.06 -14.27 -1.67
C TYR A 176 28.52 -14.73 -1.60
N THR A 177 28.78 -15.98 -2.00
CA THR A 177 30.12 -16.62 -1.98
C THR A 177 30.62 -17.03 -3.37
N GLY A 178 29.92 -16.64 -4.43
CA GLY A 178 30.30 -16.95 -5.81
C GLY A 178 31.42 -16.06 -6.37
N PRO A 179 31.77 -16.21 -7.67
CA PRO A 179 32.85 -15.46 -8.30
C PRO A 179 32.57 -13.93 -8.34
N PRO A 180 33.62 -13.09 -8.42
CA PRO A 180 33.46 -11.65 -8.58
C PRO A 180 32.63 -11.29 -9.83
N PRO A 181 31.93 -10.13 -9.83
CA PRO A 181 31.05 -9.73 -10.93
C PRO A 181 31.78 -9.68 -12.27
N THR A 182 31.16 -10.29 -13.29
CA THR A 182 31.73 -10.44 -14.63
C THR A 182 31.38 -9.29 -15.59
N THR A 183 30.38 -8.46 -15.27
CA THR A 183 29.99 -7.29 -16.07
C THR A 183 29.41 -6.15 -15.21
N THR A 184 29.81 -4.92 -15.50
CA THR A 184 29.45 -3.71 -14.74
C THR A 184 28.05 -3.19 -15.08
N GLY A 185 27.19 -2.98 -14.08
CA GLY A 185 26.05 -2.07 -14.14
C GLY A 185 24.68 -2.68 -14.50
N ALA A 186 23.69 -1.78 -14.58
CA ALA A 186 22.31 -2.04 -14.98
C ALA A 186 22.20 -2.33 -16.50
N LEU A 187 21.06 -2.85 -16.96
CA LEU A 187 20.79 -2.94 -18.39
C LEU A 187 20.79 -1.54 -19.01
N SER A 188 21.42 -1.39 -20.17
CA SER A 188 21.50 -0.12 -20.89
C SER A 188 21.61 -0.33 -22.39
N THR A 189 21.08 0.64 -23.15
CA THR A 189 21.17 0.71 -24.60
C THR A 189 21.78 2.07 -25.00
N VAL A 190 21.31 2.72 -26.07
CA VAL A 190 21.84 4.02 -26.51
C VAL A 190 21.28 5.14 -25.62
N VAL A 191 22.11 5.69 -24.73
CA VAL A 191 21.76 6.86 -23.90
C VAL A 191 21.74 8.11 -24.78
N LEU A 192 20.55 8.68 -25.00
CA LEU A 192 20.34 9.83 -25.90
C LEU A 192 20.71 11.19 -25.29
N ALA A 193 20.63 11.31 -23.96
CA ALA A 193 20.94 12.55 -23.23
C ALA A 193 21.34 12.25 -21.78
N ALA A 194 22.13 13.14 -21.16
CA ALA A 194 22.53 13.01 -19.75
C ALA A 194 21.40 13.35 -18.76
N THR A 195 20.45 14.20 -19.17
CA THR A 195 19.25 14.61 -18.44
C THR A 195 18.08 14.79 -19.42
N ILE A 196 16.84 14.70 -18.92
CA ILE A 196 15.64 15.05 -19.68
C ILE A 196 15.37 16.55 -19.47
N PRO A 197 15.30 17.39 -20.53
CA PRO A 197 14.98 18.81 -20.38
C PRO A 197 13.56 19.00 -19.82
N ALA A 198 13.40 19.93 -18.87
CA ALA A 198 12.08 20.35 -18.41
C ALA A 198 11.34 21.09 -19.55
N LEU A 199 10.10 20.66 -19.82
CA LEU A 199 9.20 21.30 -20.78
C LEU A 199 8.14 22.13 -20.03
N PRO A 200 7.62 23.22 -20.64
CA PRO A 200 6.47 23.92 -20.08
C PRO A 200 5.23 23.00 -20.05
N PRO A 201 4.23 23.27 -19.19
CA PRO A 201 2.95 22.58 -19.23
C PRO A 201 2.34 22.62 -20.64
N ASN A 202 1.64 21.56 -21.03
CA ASN A 202 0.86 21.54 -22.27
C ASN A 202 -0.08 22.78 -22.29
N PRO A 203 -0.11 23.61 -23.36
CA PRO A 203 -0.96 24.78 -23.43
C PRO A 203 -2.46 24.56 -23.16
N THR A 204 -2.96 23.32 -23.30
CA THR A 204 -4.35 22.95 -22.96
C THR A 204 -4.53 22.31 -21.58
N ALA A 205 -3.47 22.13 -20.79
CA ALA A 205 -3.55 21.50 -19.47
C ALA A 205 -4.39 22.31 -18.46
N THR A 206 -4.55 23.61 -18.67
CA THR A 206 -5.29 24.53 -17.80
C THR A 206 -6.64 24.96 -18.37
N THR A 207 -7.07 24.43 -19.53
CA THR A 207 -8.27 24.90 -20.24
C THR A 207 -9.56 24.17 -19.84
N TYR A 208 -9.51 23.18 -18.95
CA TYR A 208 -10.72 22.54 -18.43
C TYR A 208 -11.37 23.45 -17.36
N PRO A 209 -12.61 23.93 -17.56
CA PRO A 209 -13.18 25.03 -16.77
C PRO A 209 -13.46 24.68 -15.30
N SER A 210 -13.56 23.39 -14.96
CA SER A 210 -13.73 22.90 -13.58
C SER A 210 -14.94 23.50 -12.83
N ASP A 211 -15.99 23.86 -13.57
CA ASP A 211 -17.22 24.50 -13.10
C ASP A 211 -18.33 23.53 -12.66
N GLY A 212 -18.04 22.22 -12.69
CA GLY A 212 -18.98 21.14 -12.38
C GLY A 212 -20.02 20.85 -13.46
N GLN A 213 -19.91 21.45 -14.66
CA GLN A 213 -20.81 21.19 -15.79
C GLN A 213 -20.23 20.16 -16.78
N LEU A 214 -21.10 19.54 -17.56
CA LEU A 214 -20.71 18.66 -18.67
C LEU A 214 -20.49 19.49 -19.94
N HIS A 215 -19.25 19.52 -20.44
CA HIS A 215 -18.86 20.29 -21.63
C HIS A 215 -18.79 19.46 -22.93
N ASN A 216 -19.00 18.15 -22.84
CA ASN A 216 -18.95 17.20 -23.95
C ASN A 216 -20.15 16.24 -23.90
N PRO A 217 -20.64 15.72 -25.06
CA PRO A 217 -21.69 14.71 -25.08
C PRO A 217 -21.28 13.42 -24.35
N GLU A 218 -22.18 12.89 -23.52
CA GLU A 218 -21.97 11.60 -22.85
C GLU A 218 -21.99 10.43 -23.86
N PRO A 219 -20.95 9.57 -23.95
CA PRO A 219 -20.98 8.37 -24.82
C PRO A 219 -22.01 7.31 -24.40
N ALA A 220 -22.44 7.32 -23.13
CA ALA A 220 -23.47 6.44 -22.58
C ALA A 220 -24.19 7.16 -21.42
N PRO A 221 -25.41 6.72 -21.01
CA PRO A 221 -26.11 7.33 -19.88
C PRO A 221 -25.26 7.37 -18.61
N TYR A 222 -25.24 8.51 -17.92
CA TYR A 222 -24.47 8.74 -16.68
C TYR A 222 -22.95 8.56 -16.85
N THR A 223 -22.44 8.72 -18.06
CA THR A 223 -21.04 8.52 -18.42
C THR A 223 -20.50 9.79 -19.08
N PRO A 224 -19.92 10.73 -18.30
CA PRO A 224 -19.26 11.90 -18.85
C PRO A 224 -18.19 11.54 -19.88
N ALA A 225 -18.12 12.28 -20.99
CA ALA A 225 -17.04 12.11 -21.95
C ALA A 225 -15.68 12.53 -21.34
N GLY A 226 -14.70 11.65 -21.49
CA GLY A 226 -13.43 11.68 -20.79
C GLY A 226 -13.08 10.29 -20.26
N GLY A 227 -11.87 10.14 -19.74
CA GLY A 227 -11.33 8.83 -19.34
C GLY A 227 -10.66 8.09 -20.50
N LEU A 228 -9.55 7.43 -20.20
CA LEU A 228 -8.82 6.58 -21.14
C LEU A 228 -9.27 5.13 -20.96
N GLY A 229 -9.38 4.37 -22.05
CA GLY A 229 -9.85 2.97 -22.02
C GLY A 229 -11.35 2.77 -21.80
N THR A 230 -12.13 3.84 -21.61
CA THR A 230 -13.58 3.78 -21.33
C THR A 230 -14.47 3.65 -22.58
N ASN A 231 -13.89 3.53 -23.78
CA ASN A 231 -14.60 3.52 -25.06
C ASN A 231 -15.27 2.17 -25.43
N GLY A 232 -15.35 1.22 -24.49
CA GLY A 232 -15.87 -0.14 -24.71
C GLY A 232 -14.87 -1.13 -25.31
N THR A 233 -13.59 -0.75 -25.48
CA THR A 233 -12.52 -1.70 -25.82
C THR A 233 -12.30 -2.68 -24.66
N LEU A 234 -12.12 -3.97 -24.96
CA LEU A 234 -11.79 -4.98 -23.94
C LEU A 234 -10.41 -4.67 -23.33
N PRO A 235 -10.26 -4.52 -22.00
CA PRO A 235 -8.97 -4.26 -21.37
C PRO A 235 -8.04 -5.47 -21.46
N ILE A 236 -6.76 -5.22 -21.76
CA ILE A 236 -5.70 -6.24 -21.78
C ILE A 236 -4.65 -5.87 -20.73
N TYR A 237 -4.43 -6.78 -19.79
CA TYR A 237 -3.62 -6.56 -18.59
C TYR A 237 -2.19 -7.09 -18.78
N ASN A 238 -1.42 -6.42 -19.63
CA ASN A 238 -0.01 -6.73 -19.89
C ASN A 238 0.82 -5.44 -19.93
N VAL A 239 2.15 -5.57 -19.88
CA VAL A 239 3.09 -4.46 -20.15
C VAL A 239 2.99 -3.97 -21.60
N LYS A 240 3.17 -2.66 -21.83
CA LYS A 240 3.07 -2.05 -23.17
C LYS A 240 4.34 -1.33 -23.64
N SER A 241 5.35 -1.18 -22.79
CA SER A 241 6.66 -0.60 -23.13
C SER A 241 7.79 -1.11 -22.22
N ASP A 242 9.04 -0.79 -22.56
CA ASP A 242 10.20 -1.09 -21.71
C ASP A 242 10.07 -0.45 -20.32
N PHE A 243 9.48 0.75 -20.25
CA PHE A 243 9.21 1.43 -18.98
C PHE A 243 8.19 0.64 -18.13
N ASP A 244 7.12 0.13 -18.74
CA ASP A 244 6.17 -0.76 -18.05
C ASP A 244 6.85 -2.02 -17.53
N TYR A 245 7.63 -2.69 -18.38
CA TYR A 245 8.31 -3.94 -18.03
C TYR A 245 9.29 -3.75 -16.88
N GLU A 246 10.23 -2.81 -17.00
CA GLU A 246 11.26 -2.57 -15.98
C GLU A 246 10.65 -2.08 -14.65
N SER A 247 9.55 -1.32 -14.69
CA SER A 247 8.88 -0.82 -13.48
C SER A 247 8.10 -1.92 -12.76
N ILE A 248 7.35 -2.75 -13.50
CA ILE A 248 6.62 -3.87 -12.89
C ILE A 248 7.59 -5.01 -12.51
N ALA A 249 8.74 -5.15 -13.19
CA ALA A 249 9.78 -6.08 -12.80
C ALA A 249 10.43 -5.70 -11.46
N VAL A 250 10.73 -4.42 -11.19
CA VAL A 250 11.24 -4.01 -9.87
C VAL A 250 10.20 -4.17 -8.77
N ALA A 251 8.90 -3.96 -9.06
CA ALA A 251 7.83 -4.31 -8.13
C ALA A 251 7.77 -5.83 -7.88
N LEU A 252 7.91 -6.69 -8.89
CA LEU A 252 7.96 -8.15 -8.66
C LEU A 252 9.17 -8.58 -7.82
N TYR A 253 10.31 -7.89 -7.89
CA TYR A 253 11.42 -8.12 -6.92
C TYR A 253 11.04 -7.74 -5.49
N GLN A 254 10.14 -6.77 -5.29
CA GLN A 254 9.59 -6.36 -3.99
C GLN A 254 8.65 -7.46 -3.43
N GLU A 255 7.67 -7.92 -4.22
CA GLU A 255 6.74 -9.00 -3.79
C GLU A 255 7.52 -10.25 -3.32
N TRP A 256 8.57 -10.61 -4.05
CA TRP A 256 9.37 -11.80 -3.75
C TRP A 256 10.22 -11.69 -2.47
N ILE A 257 10.68 -10.48 -2.12
CA ILE A 257 11.44 -10.25 -0.89
C ILE A 257 10.50 -10.09 0.31
N GLU A 258 9.30 -9.54 0.14
CA GLU A 258 8.30 -9.47 1.22
C GLU A 258 7.76 -10.84 1.61
N LEU A 259 7.40 -11.66 0.60
CA LEU A 259 7.02 -13.06 0.80
C LEU A 259 8.07 -13.82 1.63
N ASP A 260 9.34 -13.76 1.23
CA ASP A 260 10.43 -14.47 1.90
C ASP A 260 10.74 -13.89 3.29
N LEU A 261 10.75 -12.55 3.43
CA LEU A 261 11.00 -11.86 4.70
C LEU A 261 9.97 -12.23 5.77
N PHE A 262 8.68 -12.21 5.44
CA PHE A 262 7.61 -12.48 6.40
C PHE A 262 7.65 -13.93 6.87
N HIS A 263 7.96 -14.88 5.97
CA HIS A 263 8.18 -16.28 6.34
C HIS A 263 9.49 -16.52 7.12
N ASP A 264 10.61 -15.88 6.77
CA ASP A 264 11.88 -16.03 7.51
C ASP A 264 11.72 -15.57 8.96
N GLY A 265 11.16 -14.38 9.21
CA GLY A 265 11.02 -13.87 10.59
C GLY A 265 10.17 -14.79 11.48
N LEU A 266 9.09 -15.37 10.92
CA LEU A 266 8.25 -16.35 11.62
C LEU A 266 8.96 -17.69 11.90
N ALA A 267 9.94 -18.08 11.07
CA ALA A 267 10.71 -19.31 11.23
C ALA A 267 11.99 -19.13 12.06
N ARG A 268 12.59 -17.93 12.05
CA ARG A 268 13.85 -17.59 12.71
C ARG A 268 13.69 -17.43 14.22
N PHE A 269 12.57 -16.85 14.66
CA PHE A 269 12.31 -16.51 16.05
C PHE A 269 11.35 -17.48 16.74
N SER A 270 11.58 -17.75 18.03
CA SER A 270 10.69 -18.59 18.82
C SER A 270 9.45 -17.83 19.26
N VAL A 271 8.40 -18.57 19.67
CA VAL A 271 7.18 -17.97 20.26
C VAL A 271 7.52 -17.05 21.43
N ALA A 272 8.49 -17.42 22.26
CA ALA A 272 8.91 -16.64 23.42
C ALA A 272 9.60 -15.33 23.03
N ASP A 273 10.31 -15.28 21.90
CA ASP A 273 10.96 -14.05 21.40
C ASP A 273 9.89 -13.05 20.91
N PHE A 274 8.85 -13.53 20.22
CA PHE A 274 7.70 -12.70 19.84
C PHE A 274 6.91 -12.21 21.07
N GLU A 275 6.64 -13.08 22.04
CA GLU A 275 5.96 -12.71 23.28
C GLU A 275 6.79 -11.70 24.10
N ALA A 276 8.12 -11.81 24.10
CA ALA A 276 9.02 -10.83 24.72
C ALA A 276 9.01 -9.46 24.03
N ALA A 277 8.80 -9.42 22.71
CA ALA A 277 8.56 -8.19 21.93
C ALA A 277 7.11 -7.67 22.06
N GLY A 278 6.23 -8.37 22.79
CA GLY A 278 4.83 -8.00 23.02
C GLY A 278 3.85 -8.48 21.93
N LEU A 279 4.29 -9.32 20.99
CA LEU A 279 3.47 -9.83 19.89
C LEU A 279 2.85 -11.19 20.23
N THR A 280 1.54 -11.30 20.05
CA THR A 280 0.74 -12.47 20.39
C THR A 280 0.70 -13.51 19.26
N ALA A 281 0.08 -14.66 19.52
CA ALA A 281 -0.22 -15.64 18.47
C ALA A 281 -1.10 -15.07 17.34
N SER A 282 -2.00 -14.13 17.65
CA SER A 282 -2.84 -13.47 16.64
C SER A 282 -2.04 -12.53 15.75
N ASP A 283 -1.04 -11.85 16.31
CA ASP A 283 -0.17 -10.92 15.57
C ASP A 283 0.77 -11.70 14.63
N ARG A 284 1.31 -12.83 15.10
CA ARG A 284 2.08 -13.76 14.25
C ARG A 284 1.24 -14.34 13.11
N PHE A 285 -0.01 -14.71 13.37
CA PHE A 285 -0.94 -15.14 12.31
C PHE A 285 -1.26 -14.03 11.31
N LEU A 286 -1.28 -12.76 11.74
CA LEU A 286 -1.41 -11.64 10.81
C LEU A 286 -0.18 -11.49 9.91
N ILE A 287 1.04 -11.71 10.41
CA ILE A 287 2.26 -11.76 9.57
C ILE A 287 2.20 -12.91 8.56
N GLU A 288 1.75 -14.10 8.99
CA GLU A 288 1.54 -15.26 8.11
C GLU A 288 0.50 -14.95 7.02
N PHE A 289 -0.61 -14.32 7.38
CA PHE A 289 -1.64 -13.91 6.42
C PHE A 289 -1.17 -12.82 5.46
N MET A 290 -0.30 -11.90 5.88
CA MET A 290 0.31 -10.93 4.97
C MET A 290 1.24 -11.64 3.97
N ALA A 291 2.00 -12.67 4.39
CA ALA A 291 2.79 -13.48 3.45
C ALA A 291 1.90 -14.19 2.39
N ASP A 292 0.72 -14.70 2.77
CA ASP A 292 -0.26 -15.24 1.82
C ASP A 292 -0.77 -14.18 0.81
N GLN A 293 -0.78 -12.89 1.17
CA GLN A 293 -1.14 -11.80 0.24
C GLN A 293 -0.04 -11.59 -0.81
N GLU A 294 1.23 -11.68 -0.42
CA GLU A 294 2.38 -11.53 -1.35
C GLU A 294 2.43 -12.64 -2.39
N VAL A 295 1.95 -13.85 -2.07
CA VAL A 295 1.74 -14.92 -3.07
C VAL A 295 0.76 -14.45 -4.16
N GLY A 296 -0.28 -13.71 -3.78
CA GLY A 296 -1.25 -13.11 -4.70
C GLY A 296 -0.66 -11.99 -5.54
N HIS A 297 0.09 -11.07 -4.92
CA HIS A 297 0.75 -9.96 -5.61
C HIS A 297 1.84 -10.44 -6.58
N ALA A 298 2.75 -11.32 -6.13
CA ALA A 298 3.78 -11.92 -6.97
C ALA A 298 3.17 -12.70 -8.15
N THR A 299 2.06 -13.41 -7.95
CA THR A 299 1.30 -14.06 -9.03
C THR A 299 0.75 -13.05 -10.03
N LEU A 300 0.13 -11.97 -9.54
CA LEU A 300 -0.44 -10.91 -10.38
C LEU A 300 0.62 -10.28 -11.29
N LEU A 301 1.73 -9.79 -10.72
CA LEU A 301 2.78 -9.12 -11.49
C LEU A 301 3.50 -10.10 -12.42
N SER A 302 3.73 -11.33 -11.98
CA SER A 302 4.27 -12.41 -12.82
C SER A 302 3.41 -12.70 -14.06
N ASN A 303 2.09 -12.56 -13.96
CA ASN A 303 1.17 -12.79 -15.08
C ASN A 303 1.11 -11.57 -16.02
N ILE A 304 1.25 -10.35 -15.50
CA ILE A 304 1.33 -9.11 -16.30
C ILE A 304 2.64 -9.05 -17.12
N LEU A 305 3.76 -9.51 -16.54
CA LEU A 305 5.08 -9.59 -17.18
C LEU A 305 5.23 -10.79 -18.11
N GLY A 306 4.57 -11.93 -17.81
CA GLY A 306 4.53 -13.11 -18.66
C GLY A 306 5.62 -14.15 -18.37
N ALA A 307 6.25 -14.66 -19.44
CA ALA A 307 7.19 -15.78 -19.37
C ALA A 307 8.56 -15.40 -18.80
N GLU A 308 9.05 -14.20 -19.13
CA GLU A 308 10.36 -13.68 -18.71
C GLU A 308 10.31 -12.95 -17.35
N ALA A 309 9.21 -13.09 -16.59
CA ALA A 309 9.05 -12.43 -15.30
C ALA A 309 10.14 -12.88 -14.29
N PRO A 310 10.82 -11.96 -13.57
CA PRO A 310 11.75 -12.32 -12.51
C PRO A 310 11.16 -13.31 -11.51
N VAL A 311 11.95 -14.31 -11.12
CA VAL A 311 11.60 -15.28 -10.08
C VAL A 311 12.30 -14.94 -8.76
N GLN A 312 11.80 -15.53 -7.66
CA GLN A 312 12.32 -15.34 -6.31
C GLN A 312 13.82 -15.63 -6.21
N CYS A 313 14.51 -14.82 -5.44
CA CYS A 313 15.95 -14.89 -5.22
C CYS A 313 16.27 -15.43 -3.82
N THR A 314 17.54 -15.44 -3.44
CA THR A 314 18.02 -15.76 -2.09
C THR A 314 18.43 -14.47 -1.39
N TYR A 315 18.06 -14.30 -0.12
CA TYR A 315 18.16 -13.02 0.58
C TYR A 315 19.04 -13.08 1.83
N ASN A 316 19.51 -11.93 2.30
CA ASN A 316 20.31 -11.84 3.53
C ASN A 316 19.91 -10.58 4.34
N TYR A 317 19.20 -10.79 5.45
CA TYR A 317 18.59 -9.73 6.23
C TYR A 317 19.38 -9.37 7.51
N PRO A 318 19.55 -8.08 7.83
CA PRO A 318 20.37 -7.60 8.94
C PRO A 318 19.59 -7.46 10.26
N TYR A 319 18.92 -8.52 10.73
CA TYR A 319 18.23 -8.51 12.03
C TYR A 319 18.50 -9.77 12.87
N THR A 320 18.54 -9.57 14.18
CA THR A 320 18.86 -10.56 15.21
C THR A 320 17.85 -10.61 16.36
N THR A 321 16.92 -9.66 16.43
CA THR A 321 15.76 -9.68 17.35
C THR A 321 14.44 -9.50 16.59
N VAL A 322 13.32 -9.76 17.27
CA VAL A 322 11.98 -9.54 16.72
C VAL A 322 11.69 -8.05 16.47
N ARG A 323 12.16 -7.12 17.33
CA ARG A 323 12.00 -5.68 17.07
C ARG A 323 12.78 -5.23 15.85
N GLU A 324 14.02 -5.70 15.69
CA GLU A 324 14.84 -5.44 14.51
C GLU A 324 14.19 -5.97 13.22
N PHE A 325 13.54 -7.15 13.29
CA PHE A 325 12.75 -7.72 12.19
C PHE A 325 11.51 -6.86 11.84
N ILE A 326 10.72 -6.45 12.83
CA ILE A 326 9.49 -5.67 12.60
C ILE A 326 9.79 -4.27 12.05
N ASP A 327 10.82 -3.59 12.56
CA ASP A 327 11.28 -2.31 12.02
C ASP A 327 11.87 -2.47 10.60
N PHE A 328 12.52 -3.60 10.30
CA PHE A 328 12.94 -3.92 8.93
C PHE A 328 11.73 -4.12 7.99
N CYS A 329 10.71 -4.88 8.39
CA CYS A 329 9.46 -5.01 7.63
C CYS A 329 8.80 -3.65 7.41
N GLN A 330 8.67 -2.83 8.46
CA GLN A 330 8.15 -1.46 8.36
C GLN A 330 8.86 -0.68 7.26
N LYS A 331 10.19 -0.69 7.25
CA LYS A 331 11.04 0.05 6.30
C LYS A 331 10.99 -0.53 4.90
N LEU A 332 10.91 -1.85 4.78
CA LEU A 332 10.92 -2.56 3.51
C LEU A 332 9.61 -2.37 2.74
N THR A 333 8.45 -2.58 3.38
CA THR A 333 7.14 -2.29 2.77
C THR A 333 6.99 -0.79 2.44
N ARG A 334 7.60 0.10 3.25
CA ARG A 334 7.63 1.54 2.97
C ARG A 334 8.38 1.88 1.68
N PHE A 335 9.50 1.22 1.36
CA PHE A 335 10.19 1.49 0.09
C PHE A 335 9.58 0.74 -1.11
N GLY A 336 8.89 -0.38 -0.86
CA GLY A 336 8.04 -1.06 -1.84
C GLY A 336 6.90 -0.19 -2.33
N GLU A 337 6.02 0.21 -1.41
CA GLU A 337 4.83 1.01 -1.72
C GLU A 337 5.19 2.30 -2.45
N SER A 338 6.22 3.00 -1.95
CA SER A 338 6.67 4.27 -2.49
C SER A 338 7.29 4.11 -3.87
N GLY A 339 7.97 2.99 -4.15
CA GLY A 339 8.48 2.69 -5.48
C GLY A 339 7.36 2.66 -6.52
N VAL A 340 6.30 1.91 -6.23
CA VAL A 340 5.12 1.79 -7.11
C VAL A 340 4.37 3.12 -7.24
N TYR A 341 4.09 3.82 -6.14
CA TYR A 341 3.44 5.14 -6.19
C TYR A 341 4.20 6.15 -7.06
N GLY A 342 5.54 6.05 -7.11
CA GLY A 342 6.40 6.89 -7.95
C GLY A 342 6.34 6.59 -9.45
N PHE A 343 5.92 5.39 -9.90
CA PHE A 343 5.87 5.04 -11.32
C PHE A 343 4.48 4.73 -11.88
N ILE A 344 3.50 4.35 -11.06
CA ILE A 344 2.22 3.78 -11.50
C ILE A 344 1.43 4.69 -12.46
N ASN A 345 1.50 6.01 -12.25
CA ASN A 345 0.85 7.00 -13.10
C ASN A 345 1.58 7.25 -14.44
N HIS A 346 2.77 6.68 -14.63
CA HIS A 346 3.58 6.80 -15.83
C HIS A 346 3.48 5.59 -16.76
N LEU A 347 2.91 4.47 -16.30
CA LEU A 347 2.73 3.25 -17.10
C LEU A 347 1.87 3.50 -18.34
N ASP A 348 2.30 3.01 -19.50
CA ASP A 348 1.50 3.01 -20.73
C ASP A 348 0.29 2.08 -20.59
N SER A 349 0.45 0.97 -19.88
CA SER A 349 -0.63 0.06 -19.50
C SER A 349 -1.43 0.55 -18.29
N ARG A 350 -2.49 1.32 -18.57
CA ARG A 350 -3.46 1.79 -17.56
C ARG A 350 -4.27 0.64 -16.94
N GLU A 351 -4.45 -0.43 -17.71
CA GLU A 351 -5.09 -1.67 -17.28
C GLU A 351 -4.23 -2.38 -16.22
N ALA A 352 -2.94 -2.58 -16.49
CA ALA A 352 -2.01 -3.12 -15.49
C ALA A 352 -1.88 -2.20 -14.26
N ALA A 353 -1.80 -0.88 -14.48
CA ALA A 353 -1.78 0.11 -13.41
C ALA A 353 -3.00 0.01 -12.47
N GLN A 354 -4.20 -0.31 -13.00
CA GLN A 354 -5.39 -0.48 -12.17
C GLN A 354 -5.33 -1.72 -11.26
N LEU A 355 -4.67 -2.81 -11.67
CA LEU A 355 -4.49 -3.98 -10.82
C LEU A 355 -3.36 -3.77 -9.80
N LEU A 356 -2.25 -3.16 -10.23
CA LEU A 356 -1.16 -2.75 -9.36
C LEU A 356 -1.60 -1.73 -8.29
N LEU A 357 -2.57 -0.86 -8.60
CA LEU A 357 -3.16 0.05 -7.63
C LEU A 357 -3.93 -0.70 -6.52
N GLN A 358 -4.45 -1.89 -6.80
CA GLN A 358 -5.20 -2.71 -5.85
C GLN A 358 -4.28 -3.52 -4.92
N SER A 359 -3.14 -4.03 -5.41
CA SER A 359 -2.11 -4.65 -4.56
C SER A 359 -1.43 -3.60 -3.68
N ILE A 360 -0.99 -2.48 -4.25
CA ILE A 360 -0.24 -1.46 -3.50
C ILE A 360 -1.06 -0.77 -2.39
N SER A 361 -2.39 -0.71 -2.57
CA SER A 361 -3.31 -0.24 -1.51
C SER A 361 -3.46 -1.24 -0.35
N THR A 362 -3.01 -2.48 -0.54
CA THR A 362 -2.92 -3.52 0.47
C THR A 362 -1.56 -3.48 1.17
N GLU A 363 -0.45 -3.36 0.42
CA GLU A 363 0.90 -3.14 0.97
C GLU A 363 0.93 -1.93 1.94
N ALA A 364 0.31 -0.80 1.56
CA ALA A 364 0.21 0.36 2.44
C ALA A 364 -0.51 0.07 3.79
N ARG A 365 -1.42 -0.92 3.82
CA ARG A 365 -2.05 -1.36 5.07
C ARG A 365 -1.12 -2.24 5.88
N GLN A 366 -0.35 -3.13 5.24
CA GLN A 366 0.66 -3.96 5.89
C GLN A 366 1.76 -3.10 6.51
N GLN A 367 2.19 -2.04 5.79
CA GLN A 367 3.08 -1.00 6.27
C GLN A 367 2.58 -0.38 7.59
N VAL A 368 1.29 -0.06 7.67
CA VAL A 368 0.62 0.42 8.89
C VAL A 368 0.59 -0.64 10.00
N ILE A 369 0.37 -1.93 9.68
CA ILE A 369 0.43 -3.03 10.66
C ILE A 369 1.84 -3.14 11.27
N PHE A 370 2.90 -3.13 10.47
CA PHE A 370 4.27 -3.18 10.99
C PHE A 370 4.62 -1.95 11.85
N ARG A 371 4.08 -0.77 11.53
CA ARG A 371 4.16 0.41 12.42
C ARG A 371 3.46 0.17 13.76
N GLN A 372 2.26 -0.42 13.76
CA GLN A 372 1.54 -0.78 14.99
C GLN A 372 2.30 -1.81 15.85
N PHE A 373 2.95 -2.78 15.20
CA PHE A 373 3.79 -3.79 15.86
C PHE A 373 5.09 -3.21 16.44
N ASP A 374 5.66 -2.15 15.86
CA ASP A 374 6.81 -1.45 16.44
C ASP A 374 6.41 -0.38 17.50
N GLY A 375 5.12 -0.23 17.80
CA GLY A 375 4.62 0.80 18.73
C GLY A 375 4.71 2.23 18.18
N LEU A 376 4.72 2.37 16.85
CA LEU A 376 4.67 3.66 16.16
C LEU A 376 3.22 4.12 15.94
N PHE A 377 3.03 5.42 15.73
CA PHE A 377 1.72 5.93 15.30
C PHE A 377 1.39 5.35 13.91
N PRO A 378 0.19 4.73 13.71
CA PRO A 378 -0.11 3.93 12.52
C PRO A 378 -0.02 4.73 11.21
N MET A 379 -0.79 5.82 11.09
CA MET A 379 -0.87 6.65 9.89
C MET A 379 -0.48 8.10 10.22
N PRO A 380 0.82 8.44 10.20
CA PRO A 380 1.31 9.77 10.59
C PRO A 380 1.19 10.84 9.48
N VAL A 381 0.88 10.45 8.25
CA VAL A 381 0.82 11.30 7.06
C VAL A 381 -0.59 11.38 6.48
N TRP A 382 -0.88 12.41 5.70
CA TRP A 382 -2.14 12.58 4.97
C TRP A 382 -2.08 12.02 3.54
N PHE A 383 -0.87 11.91 2.98
CA PHE A 383 -0.62 11.38 1.63
C PHE A 383 0.64 10.50 1.62
N GLU A 384 0.58 9.37 0.93
CA GLU A 384 1.74 8.49 0.77
C GLU A 384 2.74 9.06 -0.25
N THR A 385 4.03 8.85 0.04
CA THR A 385 5.12 9.38 -0.78
C THR A 385 5.44 8.42 -1.93
N GLY A 386 5.66 8.93 -3.14
CA GLY A 386 6.24 8.16 -4.25
C GLY A 386 7.74 8.42 -4.40
N VAL A 387 8.53 7.41 -4.81
CA VAL A 387 9.97 7.53 -5.12
C VAL A 387 10.33 6.87 -6.46
N PRO A 388 11.42 7.29 -7.13
CA PRO A 388 11.83 6.70 -8.40
C PRO A 388 12.19 5.20 -8.30
N GLN A 389 12.09 4.45 -9.40
CA GLN A 389 12.45 3.03 -9.45
C GLN A 389 13.91 2.77 -9.05
N SER A 390 14.84 3.65 -9.44
CA SER A 390 16.25 3.59 -9.00
C SER A 390 16.43 3.78 -7.50
N TRP A 391 15.50 4.45 -6.81
CA TRP A 391 15.52 4.63 -5.36
C TRP A 391 15.07 3.35 -4.65
N ALA A 392 13.93 2.78 -5.07
CA ALA A 392 13.47 1.47 -4.60
C ALA A 392 14.53 0.39 -4.86
N TRP A 393 15.10 0.32 -6.06
CA TRP A 393 16.16 -0.63 -6.39
C TRP A 393 17.45 -0.43 -5.59
N THR A 394 17.83 0.81 -5.27
CA THR A 394 18.97 1.10 -4.39
C THR A 394 18.75 0.60 -2.96
N LEU A 395 17.51 0.64 -2.46
CA LEU A 395 17.16 0.19 -1.11
C LEU A 395 16.96 -1.33 -1.02
N LEU A 396 16.46 -1.96 -2.09
CA LEU A 396 16.15 -3.40 -2.15
C LEU A 396 17.41 -4.25 -2.47
N ALA A 397 18.17 -3.86 -3.50
CA ALA A 397 19.28 -4.68 -4.03
C ALA A 397 20.34 -5.13 -2.99
N PRO A 398 20.72 -4.36 -1.95
CA PRO A 398 21.69 -4.80 -0.94
C PRO A 398 21.31 -6.08 -0.19
N PHE A 399 20.04 -6.47 -0.17
CA PHE A 399 19.56 -7.67 0.53
C PHE A 399 19.46 -8.90 -0.37
N ILE A 400 19.56 -8.76 -1.69
CA ILE A 400 19.54 -9.91 -2.61
C ILE A 400 20.95 -10.47 -2.76
N SER A 401 21.14 -11.73 -2.36
CA SER A 401 22.44 -12.41 -2.38
C SER A 401 22.70 -13.10 -3.73
N SER A 402 21.77 -13.95 -4.19
CA SER A 402 21.83 -14.59 -5.51
C SER A 402 20.43 -14.83 -6.08
N CYS A 403 20.30 -14.86 -7.40
CA CYS A 403 19.05 -15.25 -8.07
C CYS A 403 19.31 -16.47 -8.99
N PRO A 404 18.29 -17.25 -9.35
CA PRO A 404 18.39 -18.32 -10.33
C PRO A 404 19.06 -17.89 -11.65
N ALA A 405 19.70 -18.83 -12.32
CA ALA A 405 20.36 -18.59 -13.60
C ALA A 405 19.35 -18.17 -14.70
N ASN A 406 19.84 -17.40 -15.68
CA ASN A 406 19.07 -16.84 -16.80
C ASN A 406 18.08 -15.71 -16.45
N GLN A 407 18.02 -15.25 -15.20
CA GLN A 407 17.28 -14.03 -14.85
C GLN A 407 17.95 -12.78 -15.44
N THR A 408 17.15 -11.90 -16.07
CA THR A 408 17.62 -10.61 -16.57
C THR A 408 17.91 -9.64 -15.42
N ARG A 409 18.81 -8.68 -15.68
CA ARG A 409 19.00 -7.52 -14.81
C ARG A 409 17.91 -6.48 -15.06
N LEU A 410 17.75 -5.56 -14.13
CA LEU A 410 16.94 -4.35 -14.29
C LEU A 410 17.75 -3.22 -14.94
N ALA A 411 17.06 -2.28 -15.57
CA ALA A 411 17.60 -1.05 -16.14
C ALA A 411 17.83 0.07 -15.09
N TRP A 412 17.45 -0.16 -13.83
CA TRP A 412 17.52 0.84 -12.77
C TRP A 412 18.92 0.97 -12.15
N GLN A 413 19.34 2.22 -11.93
CA GLN A 413 20.64 2.54 -11.35
C GLN A 413 20.65 2.28 -9.84
N ASN A 414 21.69 1.61 -9.34
CA ASN A 414 22.03 1.63 -7.92
C ASN A 414 22.93 2.83 -7.62
N PHE A 415 22.57 3.64 -6.64
CA PHE A 415 23.38 4.76 -6.17
C PHE A 415 24.31 4.33 -5.02
N PRO A 416 25.35 5.12 -4.67
CA PRO A 416 26.17 4.85 -3.50
C PRO A 416 25.33 4.90 -2.21
N GLN A 417 25.61 3.98 -1.28
CA GLN A 417 24.88 3.89 -0.02
C GLN A 417 24.97 5.21 0.78
N LEU A 418 23.85 5.61 1.38
CA LEU A 418 23.75 6.73 2.32
C LEU A 418 23.27 6.18 3.66
N THR A 419 23.94 6.57 4.74
CA THR A 419 23.58 6.21 6.11
C THR A 419 23.21 7.47 6.87
N VAL A 420 22.00 7.50 7.47
CA VAL A 420 21.68 8.49 8.50
C VAL A 420 22.36 8.04 9.80
N VAL A 421 23.49 8.66 10.12
CA VAL A 421 24.37 8.23 11.22
C VAL A 421 23.66 8.33 12.58
N ASN A 422 22.82 9.33 12.79
CA ASN A 422 21.97 9.50 13.97
C ASN A 422 20.47 9.34 13.63
N GLN A 423 20.12 8.29 12.89
CA GLN A 423 18.74 7.90 12.60
C GLN A 423 17.92 7.84 13.90
N PRO A 424 16.79 8.53 14.03
CA PRO A 424 15.90 8.36 15.18
C PRO A 424 15.53 6.90 15.43
N ASP A 425 15.80 6.44 16.64
CA ASP A 425 15.53 5.08 17.08
C ASP A 425 14.12 5.00 17.69
N PRO A 426 13.18 4.25 17.08
CA PRO A 426 11.82 4.17 17.57
C PRO A 426 11.69 3.40 18.88
N ALA A 427 12.68 2.58 19.26
CA ALA A 427 12.70 1.86 20.53
C ALA A 427 13.28 2.69 21.71
N ARG A 428 13.68 3.95 21.50
CA ARG A 428 14.05 4.90 22.57
C ARG A 428 12.88 5.78 23.02
N VAL A 429 12.81 6.10 24.32
CA VAL A 429 11.87 7.10 24.88
C VAL A 429 12.15 8.51 24.34
N ASN A 430 13.42 8.91 24.27
CA ASN A 430 13.84 10.27 23.94
C ASN A 430 14.71 10.32 22.67
N ALA A 431 14.16 10.90 21.61
CA ALA A 431 14.81 11.13 20.31
C ALA A 431 16.14 11.88 20.35
N ASN A 432 16.36 12.72 21.38
CA ASN A 432 17.58 13.49 21.54
C ASN A 432 18.71 12.69 22.22
N MET A 433 18.43 11.45 22.66
CA MET A 433 19.41 10.55 23.27
C MET A 433 20.02 9.55 22.30
N THR A 434 19.42 9.37 21.13
CA THR A 434 19.86 8.45 20.07
C THR A 434 21.33 8.64 19.73
N LYS A 435 22.10 7.56 19.78
CA LYS A 435 23.54 7.56 19.49
C LYS A 435 23.80 7.34 18.01
N ASN A 436 25.03 7.65 17.60
CA ASN A 436 25.48 7.36 16.26
C ASN A 436 25.54 5.83 16.07
N TYR A 437 24.99 5.34 14.97
CA TYR A 437 24.93 3.93 14.58
C TYR A 437 24.12 3.02 15.53
N GLU A 438 23.01 3.51 16.09
CA GLU A 438 21.97 2.66 16.71
C GLU A 438 21.08 1.98 15.64
N ILE A 439 21.75 1.35 14.67
CA ILE A 439 21.17 0.62 13.53
C ILE A 439 22.01 -0.63 13.26
N VAL A 440 21.41 -1.69 12.70
CA VAL A 440 22.13 -2.91 12.31
C VAL A 440 22.61 -2.79 10.86
N GLY A 441 23.87 -2.40 10.71
CA GLY A 441 24.52 -2.18 9.41
C GLY A 441 24.59 -0.70 9.01
N LYS A 442 24.67 -0.45 7.70
CA LYS A 442 24.81 0.92 7.13
C LYS A 442 23.90 1.20 5.93
N THR A 443 23.06 0.22 5.54
CA THR A 443 22.10 0.39 4.44
C THR A 443 21.12 1.53 4.73
N GLY A 444 20.62 2.18 3.68
CA GLY A 444 19.64 3.27 3.81
C GLY A 444 18.33 2.83 4.48
N SER A 445 18.08 1.53 4.54
CA SER A 445 16.94 0.84 5.15
C SER A 445 17.33 -0.03 6.35
N ALA A 446 18.51 0.17 6.94
CA ALA A 446 18.95 -0.59 8.11
C ALA A 446 17.92 -0.50 9.27
N PRO A 447 17.60 -1.62 9.93
CA PRO A 447 16.75 -1.59 11.11
C PRO A 447 17.48 -0.93 12.28
N LEU A 448 16.73 -0.52 13.29
CA LEU A 448 17.21 -0.13 14.63
C LEU A 448 18.13 -1.20 15.22
N ASN A 449 18.92 -0.86 16.23
CA ASN A 449 19.70 -1.83 17.00
C ASN A 449 19.19 -1.89 18.43
N GLU A 450 18.26 -2.80 18.70
CA GLU A 450 17.59 -2.93 19.99
C GLU A 450 18.61 -3.20 21.11
N THR A 451 19.63 -4.01 20.80
CA THR A 451 20.65 -4.42 21.78
C THR A 451 21.60 -3.29 22.20
N ALA A 452 21.67 -2.21 21.42
CA ALA A 452 22.45 -1.01 21.77
C ALA A 452 21.74 -0.11 22.80
N ILE A 453 20.43 -0.27 23.01
CA ILE A 453 19.63 0.59 23.87
C ILE A 453 19.68 0.08 25.32
N PRO A 454 20.12 0.89 26.31
CA PRO A 454 20.04 0.52 27.71
C PRO A 454 18.58 0.31 28.16
N LYS A 455 18.33 -0.65 29.05
CA LYS A 455 16.99 -0.92 29.61
C LYS A 455 16.35 0.26 30.35
N SER A 456 17.13 1.29 30.72
CA SER A 456 16.64 2.55 31.28
C SER A 456 16.08 3.53 30.24
N ASP A 457 16.43 3.33 28.98
CA ASP A 457 16.19 4.29 27.89
C ASP A 457 15.20 3.77 26.84
N THR A 458 14.90 2.46 26.88
CA THR A 458 13.93 1.83 25.98
C THR A 458 12.51 2.21 26.34
N CYS A 459 11.66 2.42 25.34
CA CYS A 459 10.24 2.64 25.52
C CYS A 459 9.42 1.35 25.68
N LEU A 460 9.99 0.18 25.37
CA LEU A 460 9.25 -1.08 25.39
C LEU A 460 8.84 -1.45 26.83
N ASN A 461 7.54 -1.67 27.04
CA ASN A 461 6.93 -1.89 28.36
C ASN A 461 7.12 -0.72 29.36
N SER A 462 7.29 0.53 28.90
CA SER A 462 7.33 1.67 29.84
C SER A 462 5.98 1.84 30.54
N GLY A 463 5.99 1.87 31.87
CA GLY A 463 4.80 2.17 32.66
C GLY A 463 4.40 3.64 32.67
N ILE A 464 5.11 4.51 31.94
CA ILE A 464 4.91 5.96 31.92
C ILE A 464 4.03 6.34 30.72
N VAL A 465 2.97 7.10 31.00
CA VAL A 465 1.99 7.54 30.00
C VAL A 465 2.67 8.41 28.94
N GLY A 466 2.59 7.98 27.69
CA GLY A 466 3.18 8.67 26.55
C GLY A 466 4.65 8.36 26.30
N GLU A 467 5.23 7.37 26.99
CA GLU A 467 6.56 6.83 26.67
C GLU A 467 6.50 5.46 26.01
N ASP A 468 5.49 4.63 26.31
CA ASP A 468 5.41 3.24 25.84
C ASP A 468 5.44 3.09 24.30
N CYS A 469 6.14 2.05 23.84
CA CYS A 469 6.19 1.61 22.44
C CYS A 469 6.00 0.08 22.32
N SER A 470 5.17 -0.50 23.19
CA SER A 470 4.67 -1.87 23.01
C SER A 470 3.71 -1.95 21.81
N PRO A 471 3.53 -3.14 21.19
CA PRO A 471 2.60 -3.31 20.07
C PRO A 471 1.17 -2.87 20.41
N ALA A 472 0.57 -2.00 19.60
CA ALA A 472 -0.79 -1.50 19.84
C ALA A 472 -1.47 -0.96 18.57
N ILE A 473 -2.81 -0.94 18.56
CA ILE A 473 -3.62 -0.33 17.48
C ILE A 473 -3.23 1.15 17.27
N THR A 474 -2.84 1.84 18.33
CA THR A 474 -2.26 3.18 18.26
C THR A 474 -1.43 3.44 19.52
N GLN A 475 -0.32 4.15 19.36
CA GLN A 475 0.47 4.70 20.47
C GLN A 475 0.45 6.23 20.37
N ASN A 476 0.31 6.90 21.51
CA ASN A 476 0.35 8.36 21.58
C ASN A 476 1.55 8.80 22.42
N ARG A 477 2.71 8.90 21.76
CA ARG A 477 3.98 9.27 22.40
C ARG A 477 4.05 10.79 22.62
N SER A 478 4.45 11.20 23.82
CA SER A 478 4.58 12.61 24.20
C SER A 478 5.87 13.26 23.66
N ILE A 479 6.83 12.44 23.23
CA ILE A 479 8.10 12.88 22.63
C ILE A 479 8.15 12.33 21.19
N PRO A 480 8.26 13.20 20.16
CA PRO A 480 8.40 12.78 18.77
C PRO A 480 9.79 12.19 18.51
N LEU A 481 9.89 11.30 17.52
CA LEU A 481 11.14 10.70 17.04
C LEU A 481 12.10 11.74 16.45
N SER A 482 11.59 12.83 15.90
CA SER A 482 12.41 13.90 15.37
C SER A 482 11.72 15.26 15.51
N PHE A 483 12.45 16.34 15.22
CA PHE A 483 11.92 17.69 15.35
C PHE A 483 12.60 18.64 14.35
N PRO A 484 11.88 19.66 13.85
CA PRO A 484 12.48 20.68 12.99
C PRO A 484 13.69 21.35 13.66
N GLY A 485 14.78 21.52 12.92
CA GLY A 485 16.04 22.03 13.44
C GLY A 485 16.93 20.98 14.14
N ARG A 486 16.54 19.70 14.19
CA ARG A 486 17.45 18.60 14.57
C ARG A 486 18.61 18.54 13.59
N GLU A 487 19.85 18.49 14.10
CA GLU A 487 21.03 18.20 13.26
C GLU A 487 21.05 16.71 12.90
N VAL A 488 21.21 16.42 11.61
CA VAL A 488 21.22 15.08 11.05
C VAL A 488 22.57 14.85 10.39
N PHE A 489 23.26 13.80 10.82
CA PHE A 489 24.59 13.40 10.36
C PHE A 489 24.49 12.32 9.29
N PHE A 490 25.33 12.43 8.26
CA PHE A 490 25.37 11.50 7.13
C PHE A 490 26.78 10.96 6.90
N GLU A 491 26.84 9.69 6.52
CA GLU A 491 28.00 9.02 5.91
C GLU A 491 27.54 8.42 4.58
N TRP A 492 28.40 8.42 3.55
CA TRP A 492 28.07 7.81 2.26
C TRP A 492 29.25 7.09 1.61
N GLU A 493 28.96 6.05 0.84
CA GLU A 493 30.00 5.32 0.11
C GLU A 493 30.52 6.08 -1.12
N ASP A 494 31.75 5.75 -1.52
CA ASP A 494 32.23 6.05 -2.88
C ASP A 494 31.48 5.18 -3.92
N PRO A 495 31.26 5.68 -5.15
CA PRO A 495 30.77 4.86 -6.25
C PRO A 495 31.75 3.73 -6.60
N GLY A 496 31.26 2.71 -7.30
CA GLY A 496 32.05 1.55 -7.74
C GLY A 496 31.91 0.31 -6.84
N LYS A 497 30.95 0.28 -5.91
CA LYS A 497 30.71 -0.88 -5.03
C LYS A 497 29.86 -1.93 -5.74
N PRO A 498 30.21 -3.23 -5.67
CA PRO A 498 29.36 -4.29 -6.20
C PRO A 498 28.14 -4.49 -5.28
N VAL A 499 26.96 -4.69 -5.87
CA VAL A 499 25.68 -4.80 -5.13
C VAL A 499 24.67 -5.66 -5.91
N GLY A 500 23.58 -6.06 -5.26
CA GLY A 500 22.47 -6.75 -5.91
C GLY A 500 22.72 -8.24 -6.17
N PRO A 501 21.77 -8.89 -6.88
CA PRO A 501 21.85 -10.28 -7.28
C PRO A 501 23.23 -10.69 -7.79
N ASN A 502 23.84 -11.70 -7.16
CA ASN A 502 25.17 -12.22 -7.56
C ASN A 502 26.28 -11.14 -7.57
N LEU A 503 26.15 -10.11 -6.73
CA LEU A 503 27.02 -8.91 -6.70
C LEU A 503 27.14 -8.19 -8.07
N SER A 504 26.13 -8.37 -8.93
CA SER A 504 26.29 -8.14 -10.37
C SER A 504 26.00 -6.71 -10.85
N TYR A 505 25.54 -5.83 -9.96
CA TYR A 505 25.38 -4.39 -10.21
C TYR A 505 26.56 -3.64 -9.58
N VAL A 506 26.80 -2.41 -10.04
CA VAL A 506 27.86 -1.54 -9.51
C VAL A 506 27.27 -0.18 -9.20
N THR A 507 27.47 0.33 -7.99
CA THR A 507 26.95 1.64 -7.57
C THR A 507 27.58 2.77 -8.37
N ALA A 508 26.78 3.75 -8.77
CA ALA A 508 27.26 4.93 -9.48
C ALA A 508 26.48 6.17 -9.04
N LYS A 509 27.13 7.33 -9.01
CA LYS A 509 26.44 8.62 -8.84
C LYS A 509 25.58 8.92 -10.09
N GLY A 510 24.61 9.81 -9.95
CA GLY A 510 23.88 10.37 -11.09
C GLY A 510 24.83 10.99 -12.12
N SER A 511 24.44 10.94 -13.40
CA SER A 511 25.26 11.32 -14.56
C SER A 511 25.83 12.74 -14.52
N VAL A 512 25.19 13.65 -13.79
CA VAL A 512 25.59 15.07 -13.62
C VAL A 512 25.81 15.45 -12.16
N ALA A 513 25.89 14.47 -11.25
CA ALA A 513 26.09 14.69 -9.82
C ALA A 513 27.59 14.94 -9.50
N ASP A 514 28.03 16.20 -9.63
CA ASP A 514 29.42 16.61 -9.49
C ASP A 514 29.91 16.65 -8.03
N ALA A 515 29.18 17.29 -7.12
CA ALA A 515 29.55 17.48 -5.71
C ALA A 515 28.33 17.31 -4.77
N PRO A 516 28.52 16.88 -3.50
CA PRO A 516 27.43 16.78 -2.53
C PRO A 516 27.13 18.16 -1.93
N ARG A 517 25.97 18.75 -2.24
CA ARG A 517 25.61 20.14 -1.85
C ARG A 517 24.34 20.27 -1.02
N PHE A 518 23.36 19.41 -1.27
CA PHE A 518 22.05 19.48 -0.61
C PHE A 518 21.62 18.11 -0.12
N VAL A 519 20.79 18.09 0.91
CA VAL A 519 19.98 16.93 1.27
C VAL A 519 18.58 17.19 0.73
N ALA A 520 18.15 16.35 -0.19
CA ALA A 520 16.78 16.22 -0.66
C ALA A 520 15.94 15.50 0.41
N TRP A 521 14.77 16.04 0.72
CA TRP A 521 13.78 15.51 1.65
C TRP A 521 12.50 15.25 0.86
N VAL A 522 12.27 14.00 0.47
CA VAL A 522 11.07 13.59 -0.27
C VAL A 522 9.99 13.20 0.74
N THR A 523 8.91 13.99 0.76
CA THR A 523 7.79 13.83 1.67
C THR A 523 6.47 13.76 0.89
N GLN A 524 5.39 13.41 1.59
CA GLN A 524 3.99 13.37 1.16
C GLN A 524 3.71 13.89 -0.27
N LEU A 525 3.67 15.21 -0.45
CA LEU A 525 3.41 15.88 -1.74
C LEU A 525 4.55 16.81 -2.19
N ASN A 526 5.65 16.89 -1.43
CA ASN A 526 6.67 17.92 -1.59
C ASN A 526 8.09 17.33 -1.61
N LEU A 527 8.95 17.96 -2.42
CA LEU A 527 10.39 17.80 -2.32
C LEU A 527 10.98 19.09 -1.72
N THR A 528 11.61 18.97 -0.56
CA THR A 528 12.31 20.08 0.12
C THR A 528 13.81 19.83 0.10
N TYR A 529 14.62 20.88 0.06
CA TYR A 529 16.08 20.76 0.17
C TYR A 529 16.61 21.52 1.39
N SER A 530 17.64 20.99 2.03
CA SER A 530 18.46 21.69 3.02
C SER A 530 19.94 21.67 2.61
N PRO A 531 20.74 22.73 2.87
CA PRO A 531 22.16 22.74 2.55
C PRO A 531 22.92 21.66 3.33
N LEU A 532 23.82 20.93 2.66
CA LEU A 532 24.71 19.97 3.30
C LEU A 532 26.03 20.68 3.68
N THR A 533 26.41 20.59 4.95
CA THR A 533 27.71 21.02 5.45
C THR A 533 28.65 19.82 5.48
N LEU A 534 29.76 19.86 4.74
CA LEU A 534 30.74 18.77 4.73
C LEU A 534 31.56 18.79 6.01
N THR A 535 31.65 17.64 6.68
CA THR A 535 32.43 17.43 7.91
C THR A 535 33.67 16.55 7.68
N GLY A 536 33.75 15.91 6.51
CA GLY A 536 34.84 15.05 6.06
C GLY A 536 34.68 14.71 4.57
N PRO A 537 35.51 13.80 4.01
CA PRO A 537 35.45 13.44 2.59
C PRO A 537 34.10 12.86 2.17
N ASN A 538 33.56 11.98 3.00
CA ASN A 538 32.34 11.21 2.77
C ASN A 538 31.34 11.36 3.93
N THR A 539 31.43 12.48 4.66
CA THR A 539 30.56 12.78 5.81
C THR A 539 30.11 14.23 5.80
N GLY A 540 28.91 14.48 6.31
CA GLY A 540 28.35 15.82 6.42
C GLY A 540 27.19 15.89 7.39
N SER A 541 26.69 17.10 7.63
CA SER A 541 25.47 17.33 8.41
C SER A 541 24.54 18.33 7.73
N THR A 542 23.26 18.26 8.10
CA THR A 542 22.26 19.27 7.75
C THR A 542 21.27 19.42 8.91
N PHE A 543 20.35 20.38 8.80
CA PHE A 543 19.25 20.53 9.75
C PHE A 543 17.94 20.07 9.12
N GLN A 544 17.16 19.29 9.86
CA GLN A 544 15.79 18.89 9.48
C GLN A 544 14.94 20.14 9.22
N PRO A 545 14.43 20.37 7.99
CA PRO A 545 13.70 21.59 7.66
C PRO A 545 12.35 21.66 8.35
N ASN A 546 11.92 22.89 8.69
CA ASN A 546 10.59 23.15 9.26
C ASN A 546 9.57 23.42 8.15
N VAL A 547 9.00 22.35 7.60
CA VAL A 547 8.07 22.39 6.45
C VAL A 547 6.80 21.59 6.70
N SER A 548 5.71 22.02 6.07
CA SER A 548 4.37 21.44 6.18
C SER A 548 3.80 21.16 4.80
N THR A 549 3.03 20.09 4.66
CA THR A 549 2.26 19.80 3.42
C THR A 549 1.08 20.77 3.33
N PHE A 550 0.35 20.90 4.44
CA PHE A 550 -0.76 21.81 4.64
C PHE A 550 -0.71 22.40 6.06
N ALA A 551 -1.53 23.42 6.33
CA ALA A 551 -1.63 23.99 7.67
C ALA A 551 -2.11 22.93 8.68
N GLY A 552 -1.23 22.55 9.62
CA GLY A 552 -1.49 21.49 10.60
C GLY A 552 -0.95 20.11 10.22
N ASP A 553 -0.34 19.94 9.04
CA ASP A 553 0.26 18.69 8.57
C ASP A 553 1.78 18.85 8.35
N PRO A 554 2.64 18.41 9.29
CA PRO A 554 4.09 18.42 9.12
C PRO A 554 4.51 17.55 7.94
N ALA A 555 5.32 18.09 7.03
CA ALA A 555 5.76 17.32 5.86
C ALA A 555 6.78 16.24 6.26
N ILE A 556 7.65 16.52 7.24
CA ILE A 556 8.57 15.54 7.82
C ILE A 556 7.85 14.82 8.96
N ASN A 557 7.25 13.68 8.63
CA ASN A 557 6.53 12.81 9.54
C ASN A 557 6.54 11.37 9.01
N GLY A 558 6.42 10.38 9.89
CA GLY A 558 6.46 8.96 9.51
C GLY A 558 7.82 8.49 9.00
N THR A 559 7.82 7.55 8.07
CA THR A 559 9.05 7.00 7.51
C THR A 559 9.19 7.49 6.07
N MET A 560 10.11 8.43 5.85
CA MET A 560 10.25 9.19 4.61
C MET A 560 11.63 9.00 3.98
N PHE A 561 11.95 9.66 2.86
CA PHE A 561 13.20 9.44 2.12
C PHE A 561 14.08 10.68 2.05
N VAL A 562 15.39 10.47 2.18
CA VAL A 562 16.43 11.49 2.01
C VAL A 562 17.52 11.02 1.05
N ALA A 563 18.06 11.94 0.25
CA ALA A 563 19.20 11.68 -0.63
C ALA A 563 20.12 12.90 -0.69
N ILE A 564 21.42 12.69 -0.94
CA ILE A 564 22.34 13.80 -1.17
C ILE A 564 22.33 14.13 -2.67
N THR A 565 22.13 15.40 -3.01
CA THR A 565 22.11 15.88 -4.40
C THR A 565 23.13 16.99 -4.66
N SER A 566 23.45 17.16 -5.94
CA SER A 566 24.33 18.24 -6.41
C SER A 566 23.60 19.56 -6.68
N THR A 567 22.27 19.54 -6.76
CA THR A 567 21.40 20.70 -7.01
C THR A 567 20.03 20.49 -6.36
N ASP A 568 19.34 21.60 -6.14
CA ASP A 568 18.03 21.78 -5.51
C ASP A 568 16.90 21.98 -6.55
N ILE A 569 16.87 21.16 -7.61
CA ILE A 569 15.88 21.29 -8.68
C ILE A 569 14.45 21.11 -8.18
N PHE A 570 13.57 22.03 -8.56
CA PHE A 570 12.15 21.92 -8.24
C PHE A 570 11.50 20.74 -8.97
N LEU A 571 10.96 19.79 -8.20
CA LEU A 571 10.22 18.64 -8.68
C LEU A 571 8.93 18.46 -7.85
N THR A 572 7.97 17.78 -8.46
CA THR A 572 6.69 17.36 -7.87
C THR A 572 6.65 15.83 -7.80
N PRO A 573 5.71 15.21 -7.06
CA PRO A 573 5.57 13.76 -7.03
C PRO A 573 5.47 13.12 -8.44
N PHE A 574 4.83 13.81 -9.40
CA PHE A 574 4.64 13.33 -10.78
C PHE A 574 5.89 13.42 -11.68
N ASN A 575 6.97 14.11 -11.26
CA ASN A 575 8.20 14.16 -12.06
C ASN A 575 9.47 13.94 -11.23
N LEU A 576 9.32 13.34 -10.04
CA LEU A 576 10.42 13.10 -9.11
C LEU A 576 11.55 12.24 -9.69
N SER A 577 11.26 11.34 -10.66
CA SER A 577 12.27 10.53 -11.36
C SER A 577 13.36 11.35 -12.04
N MET A 578 13.09 12.62 -12.36
CA MET A 578 14.08 13.58 -12.88
C MET A 578 15.19 13.95 -11.87
N ILE A 579 15.08 13.54 -10.59
CA ILE A 579 16.14 13.73 -9.58
C ILE A 579 17.36 12.83 -9.82
N ASN A 580 17.16 11.65 -10.42
CA ASN A 580 18.18 10.59 -10.52
C ASN A 580 19.54 11.05 -11.10
N PRO A 581 19.62 11.86 -12.17
CA PRO A 581 20.88 12.39 -12.69
C PRO A 581 21.70 13.23 -11.69
N PHE A 582 21.06 13.77 -10.66
CA PHE A 582 21.63 14.70 -9.69
C PHE A 582 21.90 14.07 -8.30
N VAL A 583 21.53 12.80 -8.09
CA VAL A 583 21.79 12.06 -6.85
C VAL A 583 23.29 11.77 -6.74
N PHE A 584 23.92 12.29 -5.70
CA PHE A 584 25.30 12.00 -5.36
C PHE A 584 25.42 10.73 -4.50
N ALA A 585 24.52 10.54 -3.54
CA ALA A 585 24.43 9.34 -2.71
C ALA A 585 23.01 9.17 -2.14
N GLY A 586 22.64 7.93 -1.80
CA GLY A 586 21.34 7.54 -1.28
C GLY A 586 20.35 7.07 -2.35
N PRO A 587 19.09 6.83 -2.00
CA PRO A 587 18.45 7.31 -0.78
C PRO A 587 18.82 6.55 0.49
N SER A 588 18.46 7.16 1.62
CA SER A 588 18.21 6.52 2.90
C SER A 588 16.77 6.81 3.31
N LEU A 589 16.15 5.93 4.09
CA LEU A 589 14.96 6.29 4.84
C LEU A 589 15.36 7.18 6.03
N TYR A 590 14.43 8.01 6.48
CA TYR A 590 14.51 8.82 7.70
C TYR A 590 13.22 8.61 8.50
N GLN A 591 13.35 8.16 9.75
CA GLN A 591 12.22 7.98 10.66
C GLN A 591 11.95 9.28 11.42
N ALA A 592 10.68 9.68 11.45
CA ALA A 592 10.18 10.93 12.01
C ALA A 592 8.76 10.76 12.56
N GLY A 593 8.28 11.81 13.25
CA GLY A 593 6.94 11.87 13.85
C GLY A 593 6.94 11.91 15.36
#